data_AF-H5WHI6-F1
#
_entry.id   AF-H5WHI6-F1
#
_cell.length_a   1.000
_cell.length_b   1.000
_cell.length_c   1.000
_cell.angle_alpha   90.00
_cell.angle_beta   90.00
_cell.angle_gamma   90.00
#
_symmetry.space_group_name_H-M   'P 1'
#
loop_
_entity.id
_entity.type
_entity.pdbx_description
1 polymer ?
#
loop_
_entity_poly.entity_id
_entity_poly.type
_entity_poly.pdbx_seq_one_letter_code
_entity_poly.pdbx_strand_id
1 'polypeptide(L)'
;MSAAAPTAATALDRSQDTLVIDPVRMNIVNRVAAGTSLAGDFSFKGGLLLQGELTGSGDVAGRLVVWHGARLTGRFKVLGDLYVLGRLGFDVEGEDEATEVECLGTAFVASTGVSTGRIIAARLRMYDGAVLQGPFSTTRPEHALPVLK
;
A
#
# COMPACT_ATOMS: atom_id res chain seq x y z
N MET A 1 26.60 42.74 -27.32
CA MET A 1 26.20 41.34 -27.56
C MET A 1 26.56 40.58 -26.30
N SER A 2 25.69 40.61 -25.29
CA SER A 2 24.62 39.64 -24.99
C SER A 2 25.10 38.64 -23.94
N ALA A 3 24.40 38.65 -22.81
CA ALA A 3 24.67 37.95 -21.57
C ALA A 3 24.50 36.42 -21.67
N ALA A 4 25.13 35.70 -20.75
CA ALA A 4 24.64 34.42 -20.26
C ALA A 4 24.81 34.38 -18.74
N ALA A 5 23.67 34.43 -18.05
CA ALA A 5 23.56 34.29 -16.60
C ALA A 5 23.82 32.84 -16.17
N PRO A 6 24.34 32.60 -14.96
CA PRO A 6 24.35 31.26 -14.40
C PRO A 6 22.91 30.83 -14.10
N THR A 7 22.47 29.77 -14.76
CA THR A 7 21.18 29.11 -14.53
C THR A 7 21.12 28.66 -13.09
N ALA A 8 20.28 29.30 -12.29
CA ALA A 8 19.97 28.87 -10.94
C ALA A 8 19.46 27.42 -11.02
N ALA A 9 20.26 26.47 -10.53
CA ALA A 9 19.78 25.13 -10.24
C ALA A 9 18.69 25.32 -9.18
N THR A 10 17.44 25.22 -9.62
CA THR A 10 16.26 25.18 -8.77
C THR A 10 16.55 24.12 -7.71
N ALA A 11 16.77 24.55 -6.47
CA ALA A 11 16.81 23.67 -5.34
C ALA A 11 15.47 22.93 -5.35
N LEU A 12 15.50 21.67 -5.78
CA LEU A 12 14.37 20.76 -5.64
C LEU A 12 14.03 20.80 -4.16
N ASP A 13 12.92 21.45 -3.84
CA ASP A 13 12.32 21.41 -2.52
C ASP A 13 11.92 19.96 -2.27
N ARG A 14 12.87 19.19 -1.75
CA ARG A 14 12.67 17.83 -1.28
C ARG A 14 11.97 17.93 0.06
N SER A 15 10.77 18.54 0.09
CA SER A 15 9.84 18.33 1.18
C SER A 15 9.58 16.84 1.20
N GLN A 16 10.36 16.11 2.00
CA GLN A 16 10.22 14.67 2.12
C GLN A 16 8.83 14.45 2.70
N ASP A 17 7.89 14.06 1.83
CA ASP A 17 6.60 13.55 2.28
C ASP A 17 6.91 12.35 3.17
N THR A 18 6.85 12.57 4.49
CA THR A 18 7.26 11.59 5.48
C THR A 18 6.05 10.73 5.82
N LEU A 19 6.12 9.44 5.53
CA LEU A 19 5.10 8.47 5.93
C LEU A 19 5.37 8.02 7.37
N VAL A 20 4.55 8.48 8.32
CA VAL A 20 4.66 8.08 9.74
C VAL A 20 3.72 6.91 10.02
N ILE A 21 4.28 5.78 10.44
CA ILE A 21 3.52 4.60 10.89
C ILE A 21 3.47 4.60 12.42
N ASP A 22 2.28 4.86 12.98
CA ASP A 22 2.01 4.80 14.42
C ASP A 22 1.02 3.65 14.70
N PRO A 23 1.49 2.49 15.18
CA PRO A 23 0.64 1.31 15.38
C PRO A 23 -0.55 1.54 16.32
N VAL A 24 -0.38 2.40 17.34
CA VAL A 24 -1.45 2.69 18.32
C VAL A 24 -2.53 3.53 17.65
N ARG A 25 -2.15 4.63 16.99
CA ARG A 25 -3.10 5.48 16.26
C ARG A 25 -3.71 4.79 15.03
N MET A 26 -3.06 3.75 14.53
CA MET A 26 -3.52 2.92 13.43
C MET A 26 -4.34 1.71 13.85
N ASN A 27 -4.54 1.50 15.15
CA ASN A 27 -5.26 0.35 15.71
C ASN A 27 -4.71 -0.99 15.18
N ILE A 28 -3.38 -1.09 15.04
CA ILE A 28 -2.70 -2.31 14.61
C ILE A 28 -2.59 -3.23 15.82
N VAL A 29 -3.43 -4.27 15.82
CA VAL A 29 -3.50 -5.27 16.91
C VAL A 29 -3.09 -6.66 16.44
N ASN A 30 -3.00 -6.88 15.13
CA ASN A 30 -2.53 -8.12 14.54
C ASN A 30 -1.12 -7.94 13.99
N ARG A 31 -0.28 -8.97 14.14
CA ARG A 31 1.08 -8.98 13.61
C ARG A 31 1.43 -10.35 13.02
N VAL A 32 1.91 -10.34 11.78
CA VAL A 32 2.62 -11.48 11.19
C VAL A 32 4.10 -11.15 11.23
N ALA A 33 4.84 -11.82 12.11
CA ALA A 33 6.24 -11.51 12.37
C ALA A 33 7.15 -11.88 11.19
N ALA A 34 8.31 -11.22 11.11
CA ALA A 34 9.35 -11.57 10.15
C ALA A 34 9.78 -13.04 10.31
N GLY A 35 10.08 -13.71 9.20
CA GLY A 35 10.40 -15.14 9.17
C GLY A 35 9.19 -16.07 9.34
N THR A 36 7.99 -15.54 9.54
CA THR A 36 6.74 -16.33 9.53
C THR A 36 6.13 -16.33 8.14
N SER A 37 5.65 -17.50 7.69
CA SER A 37 4.84 -17.64 6.48
C SER A 37 3.48 -18.21 6.85
N LEU A 38 2.41 -17.50 6.48
CA LEU A 38 1.03 -17.93 6.68
C LEU A 38 0.35 -18.15 5.33
N ALA A 39 -0.35 -19.27 5.19
CA ALA A 39 -1.11 -19.61 3.99
C ALA A 39 -2.54 -20.04 4.34
N GLY A 40 -3.55 -19.49 3.68
CA GLY A 40 -4.96 -19.85 3.89
C GLY A 40 -5.92 -18.67 3.79
N ASP A 41 -7.08 -18.82 4.43
CA ASP A 41 -8.11 -17.79 4.50
C ASP A 41 -8.11 -17.12 5.89
N PHE A 42 -8.02 -15.80 5.91
CA PHE A 42 -7.82 -15.02 7.14
C PHE A 42 -8.86 -13.92 7.32
N SER A 43 -9.28 -13.68 8.56
CA SER A 43 -10.04 -12.50 8.93
C SER A 43 -9.37 -11.84 10.14
N PHE A 44 -8.87 -10.63 9.94
CA PHE A 44 -8.18 -9.85 10.96
C PHE A 44 -9.11 -8.76 11.49
N LYS A 45 -9.44 -8.82 12.77
CA LYS A 45 -10.17 -7.73 13.44
C LYS A 45 -9.20 -6.63 13.85
N GLY A 46 -9.43 -5.41 13.38
CA GLY A 46 -8.50 -4.29 13.55
C GLY A 46 -7.39 -4.28 12.50
N GLY A 47 -6.35 -3.47 12.74
CA GLY A 47 -5.22 -3.33 11.82
C GLY A 47 -4.24 -4.51 11.87
N LEU A 48 -3.52 -4.70 10.77
CA LEU A 48 -2.51 -5.74 10.58
C LEU A 48 -1.17 -5.13 10.20
N LEU A 49 -0.13 -5.49 10.95
CA LEU A 49 1.26 -5.27 10.59
C LEU A 49 1.86 -6.58 10.05
N LEU A 50 2.09 -6.61 8.75
CA LEU A 50 2.69 -7.73 8.04
C LEU A 50 4.19 -7.48 7.88
N GLN A 51 5.02 -8.33 8.51
CA GLN A 51 6.49 -8.29 8.41
C GLN A 51 7.08 -9.58 7.80
N GLY A 52 6.29 -10.65 7.76
CA GLY A 52 6.63 -11.92 7.12
C GLY A 52 5.92 -12.09 5.78
N GLU A 53 5.52 -13.33 5.49
CA GLU A 53 4.80 -13.69 4.27
C GLU A 53 3.36 -14.08 4.57
N LEU A 54 2.43 -13.56 3.77
CA LEU A 54 1.02 -13.88 3.86
C LEU A 54 0.48 -14.22 2.47
N THR A 55 -0.07 -15.42 2.33
CA THR A 55 -0.57 -15.95 1.06
C THR A 55 -1.98 -16.48 1.21
N GLY A 56 -2.87 -16.15 0.29
CA GLY A 56 -4.21 -16.73 0.24
C GLY A 56 -5.29 -15.66 0.11
N SER A 57 -6.33 -15.71 0.93
CA SER A 57 -7.40 -14.73 0.85
C SER A 57 -7.86 -14.23 2.20
N GLY A 58 -8.54 -13.08 2.25
CA GLY A 58 -9.05 -12.61 3.52
C GLY A 58 -9.47 -11.15 3.61
N ASP A 59 -9.84 -10.77 4.82
CA ASP A 59 -10.21 -9.41 5.17
C ASP A 59 -9.39 -8.85 6.34
N VAL A 60 -9.10 -7.55 6.27
CA VAL A 60 -8.51 -6.77 7.35
C VAL A 60 -9.52 -5.68 7.70
N ALA A 61 -10.21 -5.84 8.83
CA ALA A 61 -11.17 -4.88 9.37
C ALA A 61 -10.47 -3.68 10.04
N GLY A 62 -9.55 -3.05 9.30
CA GLY A 62 -8.68 -1.97 9.75
C GLY A 62 -7.65 -1.57 8.70
N ARG A 63 -6.53 -1.02 9.15
CA ARG A 63 -5.41 -0.63 8.28
C ARG A 63 -4.46 -1.80 8.06
N LEU A 64 -3.92 -1.93 6.86
CA LEU A 64 -2.90 -2.93 6.53
C LEU A 64 -1.56 -2.24 6.28
N VAL A 65 -0.52 -2.64 7.01
CA VAL A 65 0.86 -2.22 6.78
C VAL A 65 1.67 -3.42 6.31
N VAL A 66 2.07 -3.42 5.04
CA VAL A 66 3.02 -4.36 4.46
C VAL A 66 4.41 -3.78 4.66
N TRP A 67 5.11 -4.24 5.69
CA TRP A 67 6.39 -3.71 6.13
C TRP A 67 7.53 -4.06 5.17
N HIS A 68 8.67 -3.40 5.34
CA HIS A 68 9.89 -3.72 4.59
C HIS A 68 10.23 -5.22 4.70
N GLY A 69 10.55 -5.83 3.55
CA GLY A 69 10.86 -7.26 3.46
C GLY A 69 9.66 -8.20 3.55
N ALA A 70 8.45 -7.67 3.81
CA ALA A 70 7.24 -8.47 3.88
C ALA A 70 6.63 -8.70 2.49
N ARG A 71 5.91 -9.81 2.35
CA ARG A 71 5.25 -10.20 1.09
C ARG A 71 3.79 -10.57 1.31
N LEU A 72 2.90 -9.97 0.52
CA LEU A 72 1.48 -10.31 0.45
C LEU A 72 1.15 -10.87 -0.94
N THR A 73 0.54 -12.05 -1.00
CA THR A 73 0.08 -12.65 -2.27
C THR A 73 -1.34 -13.21 -2.14
N GLY A 74 -2.13 -13.10 -3.21
CA GLY A 74 -3.53 -13.52 -3.23
C GLY A 74 -4.53 -12.37 -3.04
N ARG A 75 -5.73 -12.66 -2.54
CA ARG A 75 -6.88 -11.73 -2.58
C ARG A 75 -7.27 -11.19 -1.22
N PHE A 76 -7.01 -9.91 -0.98
CA PHE A 76 -7.27 -9.30 0.33
C PHE A 76 -8.14 -8.04 0.24
N LYS A 77 -9.13 -7.96 1.12
CA LYS A 77 -9.96 -6.77 1.30
C LYS A 77 -9.55 -6.02 2.57
N VAL A 78 -9.14 -4.77 2.44
CA VAL A 78 -8.73 -3.89 3.53
C VAL A 78 -9.80 -2.82 3.72
N LEU A 79 -10.47 -2.83 4.88
CA LEU A 79 -11.56 -1.88 5.16
C LEU A 79 -11.04 -0.46 5.46
N GLY A 80 -9.76 -0.31 5.76
CA GLY A 80 -9.09 0.96 5.99
C GLY A 80 -8.04 1.30 4.94
N ASP A 81 -6.98 1.97 5.40
CA ASP A 81 -5.84 2.38 4.57
C ASP A 81 -4.85 1.24 4.37
N LEU A 82 -4.19 1.24 3.21
CA LEU A 82 -3.14 0.29 2.83
C LEU A 82 -1.81 1.04 2.77
N TYR A 83 -0.78 0.53 3.46
CA TYR A 83 0.58 1.06 3.43
C TYR A 83 1.51 -0.02 2.87
N VAL A 84 2.12 0.25 1.72
CA VAL A 84 3.00 -0.68 1.00
C VAL A 84 4.44 -0.19 1.12
N LEU A 85 5.20 -0.80 2.02
CA LEU A 85 6.64 -0.60 2.18
C LEU A 85 7.45 -1.83 1.74
N GLY A 86 6.80 -3.00 1.72
CA GLY A 86 7.32 -4.26 1.18
C GLY A 86 6.77 -4.56 -0.21
N ARG A 87 6.36 -5.81 -0.44
CA ARG A 87 5.93 -6.29 -1.75
C ARG A 87 4.51 -6.83 -1.77
N LEU A 88 3.75 -6.44 -2.80
CA LEU A 88 2.50 -7.06 -3.19
C LEU A 88 2.72 -7.89 -4.47
N GLY A 89 2.32 -9.15 -4.44
CA GLY A 89 2.46 -10.07 -5.56
C GLY A 89 3.74 -10.89 -5.55
N PHE A 90 3.83 -11.82 -6.51
CA PHE A 90 4.99 -12.68 -6.67
C PHE A 90 6.22 -11.93 -7.19
N ASP A 91 7.39 -12.53 -6.97
CA ASP A 91 8.65 -12.09 -7.57
C ASP A 91 8.78 -12.65 -8.98
N VAL A 92 7.91 -12.17 -9.87
CA VAL A 92 7.88 -12.52 -11.29
C VAL A 92 8.14 -11.27 -12.12
N GLU A 93 8.71 -11.47 -13.31
CA GLU A 93 8.78 -10.42 -14.32
C GLU A 93 7.40 -10.26 -14.95
N GLY A 94 6.67 -9.22 -14.55
CA GLY A 94 5.37 -8.87 -15.13
C GLY A 94 4.25 -8.69 -14.10
N GLU A 95 3.02 -8.71 -14.62
CA GLU A 95 1.79 -8.59 -13.83
C GLU A 95 1.46 -9.92 -13.13
N ASP A 96 1.06 -9.82 -11.87
CA ASP A 96 0.55 -10.94 -11.08
C ASP A 96 -0.98 -10.86 -10.97
N GLU A 97 -1.68 -11.60 -11.82
CA GLU A 97 -3.15 -11.69 -11.80
C GLU A 97 -3.70 -12.42 -10.56
N ALA A 98 -2.87 -13.19 -9.85
CA ALA A 98 -3.32 -13.93 -8.67
C ALA A 98 -3.46 -13.02 -7.44
N THR A 99 -2.74 -11.89 -7.42
CA THR A 99 -2.72 -10.96 -6.30
C THR A 99 -3.62 -9.76 -6.57
N GLU A 100 -4.65 -9.59 -5.74
CA GLU A 100 -5.56 -8.45 -5.78
C GLU A 100 -5.77 -7.92 -4.37
N VAL A 101 -5.53 -6.61 -4.18
CA VAL A 101 -5.77 -5.93 -2.90
C VAL A 101 -6.78 -4.82 -3.10
N GLU A 102 -7.97 -4.99 -2.52
CA GLU A 102 -9.02 -3.98 -2.49
C GLU A 102 -8.96 -3.24 -1.16
N CYS A 103 -8.57 -1.97 -1.14
CA CYS A 103 -8.67 -1.12 0.04
C CYS A 103 -9.78 -0.07 -0.12
N LEU A 104 -10.62 0.08 0.91
CA LEU A 104 -11.65 1.12 0.93
C LEU A 104 -11.11 2.50 1.26
N GLY A 105 -9.93 2.57 1.88
CA GLY A 105 -9.23 3.81 2.21
C GLY A 105 -8.24 4.27 1.15
N THR A 106 -7.17 4.91 1.61
CA THR A 106 -6.06 5.35 0.75
C THR A 106 -4.98 4.26 0.71
N ALA A 107 -4.51 3.93 -0.49
CA ALA A 107 -3.29 3.15 -0.70
C ALA A 107 -2.09 4.09 -0.79
N PHE A 108 -1.13 3.93 0.13
CA PHE A 108 0.16 4.62 0.16
C PHE A 108 1.26 3.65 -0.27
N VAL A 109 1.91 3.91 -1.40
CA VAL A 109 3.04 3.11 -1.87
C VAL A 109 4.33 3.89 -1.62
N ALA A 110 5.10 3.43 -0.64
CA ALA A 110 6.34 4.09 -0.21
C ALA A 110 7.45 3.92 -1.25
N SER A 111 8.57 4.64 -1.06
CA SER A 111 9.74 4.60 -1.94
C SER A 111 10.35 3.20 -2.13
N THR A 112 10.14 2.28 -1.18
CA THR A 112 10.59 0.88 -1.26
C THR A 112 9.45 -0.08 -1.63
N GLY A 113 8.24 0.43 -1.78
CA GLY A 113 7.05 -0.36 -2.05
C GLY A 113 7.05 -0.87 -3.49
N VAL A 114 6.84 -2.16 -3.66
CA VAL A 114 6.73 -2.82 -4.96
C VAL A 114 5.39 -3.52 -5.06
N SER A 115 4.67 -3.33 -6.17
CA SER A 115 3.45 -4.08 -6.45
C SER A 115 3.40 -4.56 -7.89
N THR A 116 3.38 -5.87 -8.06
CA THR A 116 3.12 -6.57 -9.33
C THR A 116 1.67 -7.00 -9.45
N GLY A 117 0.94 -7.08 -8.33
CA GLY A 117 -0.49 -7.39 -8.29
C GLY A 117 -1.40 -6.18 -8.52
N ARG A 118 -2.70 -6.46 -8.57
CA ARG A 118 -3.75 -5.46 -8.76
C ARG A 118 -4.07 -4.72 -7.46
N ILE A 119 -4.11 -3.38 -7.51
CA ILE A 119 -4.54 -2.54 -6.38
C ILE A 119 -5.82 -1.79 -6.73
N ILE A 120 -6.86 -1.95 -5.90
CA ILE A 120 -8.10 -1.20 -6.00
C ILE A 120 -8.22 -0.35 -4.74
N ALA A 121 -8.26 0.99 -4.88
CA ALA A 121 -8.24 1.90 -3.73
C ALA A 121 -9.23 3.06 -3.89
N ALA A 122 -9.75 3.67 -2.82
CA ALA A 122 -10.49 4.93 -2.99
C ALA A 122 -9.57 6.07 -3.45
N ARG A 123 -8.32 6.06 -2.96
CA ARG A 123 -7.27 7.01 -3.35
C ARG A 123 -5.94 6.28 -3.42
N LEU A 124 -5.08 6.69 -4.36
CA LEU A 124 -3.72 6.19 -4.47
C LEU A 124 -2.74 7.34 -4.26
N ARG A 125 -1.73 7.13 -3.42
CA ARG A 125 -0.58 8.02 -3.23
C ARG A 125 0.70 7.24 -3.38
N MET A 126 1.60 7.75 -4.22
CA MET A 126 2.90 7.17 -4.45
C MET A 126 3.97 8.14 -4.01
N TYR A 127 5.02 7.59 -3.41
CA TYR A 127 6.21 8.32 -3.01
C TYR A 127 7.33 8.05 -4.02
N ASP A 128 8.28 8.98 -4.11
CA ASP A 128 9.41 8.86 -5.03
C ASP A 128 10.16 7.53 -4.82
N GLY A 129 10.35 6.76 -5.90
CA GLY A 129 10.95 5.42 -5.87
C GLY A 129 9.96 4.25 -5.82
N ALA A 130 8.66 4.49 -5.59
CA ALA A 130 7.64 3.44 -5.60
C ALA A 130 7.53 2.75 -6.98
N VAL A 131 7.41 1.42 -6.99
CA VAL A 131 7.28 0.62 -8.22
C VAL A 131 5.89 -0.03 -8.28
N LEU A 132 5.09 0.39 -9.26
CA LEU A 132 3.80 -0.22 -9.60
C LEU A 132 3.88 -0.80 -11.01
N GLN A 133 3.86 -2.13 -11.10
CA GLN A 133 3.88 -2.87 -12.37
C GLN A 133 2.52 -3.52 -12.69
N GLY A 134 1.71 -3.81 -11.67
CA GLY A 134 0.35 -4.33 -11.84
C GLY A 134 -0.70 -3.25 -12.11
N PRO A 135 -1.93 -3.65 -12.50
CA PRO A 135 -3.02 -2.73 -12.76
C PRO A 135 -3.47 -2.07 -11.46
N PHE A 136 -3.81 -0.79 -11.55
CA PHE A 136 -4.43 -0.08 -10.43
C PHE A 136 -5.69 0.62 -10.89
N SER A 137 -6.68 0.70 -10.01
CA SER A 137 -7.91 1.42 -10.26
C SER A 137 -8.38 2.13 -9.00
N THR A 138 -8.84 3.37 -9.13
CA THR A 138 -9.45 4.09 -8.02
C THR A 138 -10.96 3.96 -8.03
N THR A 139 -11.57 3.59 -6.90
CA THR A 139 -13.03 3.56 -6.78
C THR A 139 -13.58 4.98 -6.70
N ARG A 140 -14.65 5.25 -7.45
CA ARG A 140 -15.33 6.54 -7.38
C ARG A 140 -16.11 6.62 -6.05
N PRO A 141 -16.10 7.76 -5.34
CA PRO A 141 -16.72 7.90 -4.01
C PRO A 141 -18.27 7.88 -4.00
N GLU A 142 -18.91 7.33 -5.04
CA GLU A 142 -20.37 7.37 -5.25
C GLU A 142 -21.16 6.25 -4.53
N HIS A 143 -20.59 5.70 -3.44
CA HIS A 143 -21.31 4.85 -2.49
C HIS A 143 -21.15 5.27 -1.01
N ALA A 144 -20.76 6.53 -0.76
CA ALA A 144 -20.96 7.11 0.57
C ALA A 144 -22.47 7.33 0.79
N LEU A 145 -23.07 6.46 1.59
CA LEU A 145 -24.48 6.44 2.01
C LEU A 145 -25.10 7.84 2.16
N PRO A 146 -26.36 8.07 1.73
CA PRO A 146 -27.03 9.34 1.98
C PRO A 146 -27.19 9.54 3.48
N VAL A 147 -26.60 10.62 4.00
CA VAL A 147 -26.84 11.08 5.37
C VAL A 147 -28.27 11.62 5.43
N LEU A 148 -29.16 10.92 6.13
CA LEU A 148 -30.47 11.45 6.49
C LEU A 148 -30.26 12.62 7.46
N LYS A 149 -30.68 13.83 7.04
CA LYS A 149 -30.83 15.00 7.92
C LYS A 149 -32.10 14.88 8.75
#